data_AF-A0A5Q2N162-F1
#
_entry.id   AF-A0A5Q2N162-F1
#
_cell.length_a   1.000
_cell.length_b   1.000
_cell.length_c   1.000
_cell.angle_alpha   90.00
_cell.angle_beta   90.00
_cell.angle_gamma   90.00
#
_symmetry.space_group_name_H-M   'P 1'
#
loop_
_entity.id
_entity.type
_entity.pdbx_description
1 polymer ?
#
loop_
_entity_poly.entity_id
_entity_poly.type
_entity_poly.pdbx_seq_one_letter_code
_entity_poly.pdbx_strand_id
1 'polypeptide(L)'
;MSRLSGVSVSYISEIERGAKEGATKTMIKIASALGVPREEVIKPLSESDVGLGQRIQMFREKKNLSVSDVAKISGIEAGLLQEIENGNIKPDIETLKAIAEALHISTSQLFSTVTMIATRLRTVREQSGLTQAELAEKAGVSPGLIGQLEQGKVQPSLRTIERISEVLGVTPCYFLVPQPSLDSLLH
;
A
#
# COMPACT_ATOMS: atom_id res chain seq x y z
N MET A 1 -16.44 -21.25 -22.73
CA MET A 1 -15.84 -19.95 -22.34
C MET A 1 -16.10 -18.85 -23.38
N SER A 2 -15.34 -18.77 -24.48
CA SER A 2 -15.41 -17.63 -25.45
C SER A 2 -16.77 -17.39 -26.13
N ARG A 3 -17.51 -18.45 -26.49
CA ARG A 3 -18.84 -18.31 -27.10
C ARG A 3 -19.91 -17.70 -26.17
N LEU A 4 -19.74 -17.81 -24.86
CA LEU A 4 -20.72 -17.36 -23.87
C LEU A 4 -20.54 -15.89 -23.48
N SER A 5 -19.30 -15.37 -23.51
CA SER A 5 -19.00 -13.98 -23.15
C SER A 5 -18.87 -13.04 -24.36
N GLY A 6 -18.78 -13.57 -25.58
CA GLY A 6 -18.51 -12.79 -26.80
C GLY A 6 -17.08 -12.23 -26.86
N VAL A 7 -16.18 -12.74 -26.01
CA VAL A 7 -14.76 -12.33 -25.91
C VAL A 7 -13.90 -13.42 -26.55
N SER A 8 -12.88 -13.05 -27.32
CA SER A 8 -12.06 -14.03 -28.03
C SER A 8 -11.29 -14.95 -27.07
N VAL A 9 -11.14 -16.22 -27.45
CA VAL A 9 -10.41 -17.24 -26.65
C VAL A 9 -8.98 -16.78 -26.33
N SER A 10 -8.31 -16.17 -27.31
CA SER A 10 -6.95 -15.64 -27.13
C SER A 10 -6.90 -14.53 -26.08
N TYR A 11 -7.88 -13.62 -26.09
CA TYR A 11 -7.94 -12.51 -25.14
C TYR A 11 -8.27 -12.99 -23.72
N ILE A 12 -9.15 -13.98 -23.59
CA ILE A 12 -9.44 -14.63 -22.29
C ILE A 12 -8.18 -15.32 -21.76
N SER A 13 -7.43 -16.04 -22.60
CA SER A 13 -6.19 -16.72 -22.20
C SER A 13 -5.05 -15.74 -21.83
N GLU A 14 -5.01 -14.55 -22.42
CA GLU A 14 -4.11 -13.47 -22.00
C GLU A 14 -4.46 -12.95 -20.61
N ILE A 15 -5.76 -12.79 -20.32
CA ILE A 15 -6.25 -12.37 -19.00
C ILE A 15 -5.99 -13.45 -17.94
N GLU A 16 -6.30 -14.72 -18.22
CA GLU A 16 -6.10 -15.85 -17.29
C GLU A 16 -4.64 -16.05 -16.88
N ARG A 17 -3.70 -15.70 -17.76
CA ARG A 17 -2.25 -15.76 -17.49
C ARG A 17 -1.70 -14.47 -16.87
N GLY A 18 -2.54 -13.47 -16.61
CA GLY A 18 -2.13 -12.16 -16.10
C GLY A 18 -1.34 -11.32 -17.09
N ALA A 19 -1.29 -11.71 -18.37
CA ALA A 19 -0.54 -11.01 -19.41
C ALA A 19 -1.25 -9.72 -19.88
N LYS A 20 -2.54 -9.54 -19.54
CA LYS A 20 -3.34 -8.41 -19.98
C LYS A 20 -4.48 -8.10 -19.01
N GLU A 21 -4.64 -6.83 -18.64
CA GLU A 21 -5.79 -6.36 -17.88
C GLU A 21 -6.98 -6.07 -18.82
N GLY A 22 -8.11 -6.69 -18.54
CA GLY A 22 -9.35 -6.51 -19.31
C GLY A 22 -10.11 -5.26 -18.88
N ALA A 23 -10.70 -4.53 -19.83
CA ALA A 23 -11.60 -3.42 -19.50
C ALA A 23 -12.80 -3.92 -18.67
N THR A 24 -13.30 -3.11 -17.72
CA THR A 24 -14.36 -3.49 -16.77
C THR A 24 -15.60 -4.10 -17.46
N LYS A 25 -16.03 -3.52 -18.59
CA LYS A 25 -17.15 -4.04 -19.39
C LYS A 25 -16.92 -5.45 -19.93
N THR A 26 -15.67 -5.82 -20.21
CA THR A 26 -15.27 -7.15 -20.68
C THR A 26 -15.24 -8.15 -19.53
N MET A 27 -14.74 -7.74 -18.37
CA MET A 27 -14.72 -8.57 -17.15
C MET A 27 -16.13 -8.93 -16.68
N ILE A 28 -17.09 -8.00 -16.76
CA ILE A 28 -18.51 -8.26 -16.44
C ILE A 28 -19.11 -9.34 -17.35
N LYS A 29 -18.81 -9.30 -18.65
CA LYS A 29 -19.30 -10.32 -19.61
C LYS A 29 -18.71 -11.69 -19.33
N ILE A 30 -17.45 -11.74 -18.91
CA ILE A 30 -16.77 -12.98 -18.52
C ILE A 30 -17.40 -13.53 -17.23
N ALA A 31 -17.64 -12.70 -16.21
CA ALA A 31 -18.29 -13.09 -14.96
C ALA A 31 -19.68 -13.69 -15.16
N SER A 32 -20.51 -12.97 -15.94
CA SER A 32 -21.86 -13.41 -16.29
C SER A 32 -21.87 -14.75 -17.03
N ALA A 33 -20.93 -14.97 -17.96
CA ALA A 33 -20.78 -16.23 -18.70
C ALA A 33 -20.27 -17.40 -17.84
N LEU A 34 -19.55 -17.11 -16.76
CA LEU A 34 -19.01 -18.08 -15.82
C LEU A 34 -19.96 -18.41 -14.66
N GLY A 35 -21.10 -17.71 -14.56
CA GLY A 35 -22.06 -17.90 -13.46
C GLY A 35 -21.53 -17.50 -12.09
N VAL A 36 -20.41 -16.78 -12.05
CA VAL A 36 -19.79 -16.29 -10.82
C VAL A 36 -20.28 -14.87 -10.53
N PRO A 37 -20.53 -14.52 -9.26
CA PRO A 37 -20.86 -13.16 -8.87
C PRO A 37 -19.84 -12.18 -9.41
N ARG A 38 -20.29 -11.01 -9.87
CA ARG A 38 -19.40 -9.97 -10.44
C ARG A 38 -18.34 -9.53 -9.42
N GLU A 39 -18.62 -9.67 -8.13
CA GLU A 39 -17.76 -9.39 -6.99
C GLU A 39 -16.57 -10.37 -6.88
N GLU A 40 -16.68 -11.59 -7.43
CA GLU A 40 -15.57 -12.56 -7.46
C GLU A 40 -14.62 -12.31 -8.64
N VAL A 41 -15.14 -11.79 -9.76
CA VAL A 41 -14.37 -11.54 -11.01
C VAL A 41 -13.81 -10.13 -11.05
N ILE A 42 -14.60 -9.19 -10.54
CA ILE A 42 -14.18 -7.87 -10.15
C ILE A 42 -14.03 -7.97 -8.64
N LYS A 43 -12.96 -8.62 -8.17
CA LYS A 43 -12.42 -8.19 -6.88
C LYS A 43 -12.18 -6.70 -7.06
N PRO A 44 -12.91 -5.81 -6.36
CA PRO A 44 -12.49 -4.43 -6.39
C PRO A 44 -11.05 -4.49 -5.89
N LEU A 45 -10.14 -3.82 -6.59
CA LEU A 45 -8.78 -3.57 -6.10
C LEU A 45 -8.79 -2.70 -4.82
N SER A 46 -9.89 -2.69 -4.06
CA SER A 46 -10.19 -1.80 -2.94
C SER A 46 -9.94 -2.43 -1.57
N GLU A 47 -9.16 -3.50 -1.48
CA GLU A 47 -8.80 -4.10 -0.19
C GLU A 47 -7.42 -3.71 0.33
N SER A 48 -6.80 -2.65 -0.21
CA SER A 48 -5.59 -2.15 0.43
C SER A 48 -5.34 -0.66 0.33
N ASP A 49 -6.06 0.11 1.14
CA ASP A 49 -5.51 1.35 1.73
C ASP A 49 -4.51 1.05 2.87
N VAL A 50 -3.91 -0.15 2.87
CA VAL A 50 -2.93 -0.57 3.87
C VAL A 50 -1.71 0.35 3.78
N GLY A 51 -1.60 1.26 4.73
CA GLY A 51 -0.52 2.24 4.79
C GLY A 51 -0.91 3.68 4.44
N LEU A 52 -2.19 4.00 4.16
CA LEU A 52 -2.62 5.37 3.83
C LEU A 52 -2.32 6.34 4.97
N GLY A 53 -2.75 6.01 6.19
CA GLY A 53 -2.53 6.84 7.37
C GLY A 53 -1.05 7.07 7.65
N GLN A 54 -0.25 5.99 7.60
CA GLN A 54 1.19 6.08 7.79
C GLN A 54 1.90 6.84 6.66
N ARG A 55 1.36 6.81 5.44
CA ARG A 55 1.83 7.64 4.32
C ARG A 55 1.61 9.12 4.60
N ILE A 56 0.40 9.48 5.04
CA ILE A 56 0.05 10.85 5.42
C ILE A 56 1.01 11.32 6.54
N GLN A 57 1.17 10.52 7.59
CA GLN A 57 2.10 10.79 8.69
C GLN A 57 3.54 10.99 8.19
N MET A 58 4.06 10.10 7.34
CA MET A 58 5.42 10.20 6.81
C MET A 58 5.64 11.51 6.03
N PHE A 59 4.72 11.86 5.14
CA PHE A 59 4.85 13.11 4.36
C PHE A 59 4.76 14.35 5.25
N ARG A 60 3.90 14.29 6.26
CA ARG A 60 3.77 15.32 7.29
C ARG A 60 5.08 15.50 8.08
N GLU A 61 5.66 14.42 8.60
CA GLU A 61 6.90 14.44 9.37
C GLU A 61 8.10 14.90 8.54
N LYS A 62 8.21 14.46 7.27
CA LYS A 62 9.26 14.95 6.35
C LYS A 62 9.22 16.45 6.11
N LYS A 63 8.06 17.07 6.30
CA LYS A 63 7.85 18.52 6.18
C LYS A 63 7.89 19.24 7.53
N ASN A 64 8.23 18.51 8.60
CA ASN A 64 8.24 18.99 9.99
C ASN A 64 6.90 19.59 10.43
N LEU A 65 5.79 19.06 9.91
CA LEU A 65 4.45 19.50 10.26
C LEU A 65 3.88 18.64 11.40
N SER A 66 3.18 19.25 12.34
CA SER A 66 2.37 18.52 13.32
C SER A 66 1.02 18.13 12.72
N VAL A 67 0.31 17.19 13.36
CA VAL A 67 -1.07 16.84 12.98
C VAL A 67 -1.95 18.09 12.96
N SER A 68 -1.80 18.97 13.95
CA SER A 68 -2.54 20.22 14.04
C SER A 68 -2.23 21.20 12.90
N ASP A 69 -1.01 21.20 12.37
CA ASP A 69 -0.64 22.07 11.25
C ASP A 69 -1.32 21.61 9.96
N VAL A 70 -1.24 20.32 9.65
CA VAL A 70 -1.88 19.76 8.44
C VAL A 70 -3.40 19.90 8.54
N ALA A 71 -3.99 19.65 9.71
CA ALA A 71 -5.42 19.82 9.94
C ALA A 71 -5.88 21.26 9.64
N LYS A 72 -5.14 22.27 10.15
CA LYS A 72 -5.41 23.68 9.87
C LYS A 72 -5.28 24.03 8.38
N ILE A 73 -4.24 23.54 7.72
CA ILE A 73 -3.98 23.85 6.30
C ILE A 73 -5.02 23.17 5.39
N SER A 74 -5.39 21.93 5.70
CA SER A 74 -6.38 21.17 4.92
C SER A 74 -7.83 21.52 5.28
N GLY A 75 -8.07 22.28 6.34
CA GLY A 75 -9.42 22.66 6.79
C GLY A 75 -10.21 21.52 7.42
N ILE A 76 -9.53 20.47 7.90
CA ILE A 76 -10.16 19.32 8.58
C ILE A 76 -9.89 19.35 10.08
N GLU A 77 -10.68 18.61 10.86
CA GLU A 77 -10.47 18.50 12.30
C GLU A 77 -9.21 17.67 12.60
N ALA A 78 -8.40 18.13 13.57
CA ALA A 78 -7.16 17.44 13.96
C ALA A 78 -7.41 16.01 14.48
N GLY A 79 -8.54 15.79 15.16
CA GLY A 79 -8.94 14.45 15.60
C GLY A 79 -9.23 13.52 14.41
N LEU A 80 -9.93 14.01 13.39
CA LEU A 80 -10.17 13.25 12.16
C LEU A 80 -8.87 12.86 11.47
N LEU A 81 -7.92 13.80 11.34
CA LEU A 81 -6.60 13.50 10.77
C LEU A 81 -5.84 12.44 11.59
N GLN A 82 -5.87 12.52 12.92
CA GLN A 82 -5.22 11.54 13.78
C GLN A 82 -5.81 10.14 13.59
N GLU A 83 -7.14 10.03 13.54
CA GLU A 83 -7.83 8.75 13.33
C GLU A 83 -7.55 8.18 11.93
N ILE A 84 -7.39 9.04 10.92
CA ILE A 84 -6.93 8.65 9.58
C ILE A 84 -5.49 8.15 9.63
N GLU A 85 -4.57 8.87 10.29
CA GLU A 85 -3.16 8.47 10.41
C GLU A 85 -2.98 7.14 11.13
N ASN A 86 -3.82 6.88 12.16
CA ASN A 86 -3.88 5.62 12.88
C ASN A 86 -4.51 4.48 12.06
N GLY A 87 -5.25 4.81 11.00
CA GLY A 87 -5.97 3.83 10.17
C GLY A 87 -7.33 3.41 10.73
N ASN A 88 -7.85 4.12 11.73
CA ASN A 88 -9.14 3.86 12.35
C ASN A 88 -10.31 4.35 11.49
N ILE A 89 -10.08 5.39 10.69
CA ILE A 89 -11.08 5.99 9.80
C ILE A 89 -10.58 6.00 8.36
N LYS A 90 -11.45 5.60 7.44
CA LYS A 90 -11.23 5.75 6.00
C LYS A 90 -11.72 7.14 5.55
N PRO A 91 -10.84 8.02 5.06
CA PRO A 91 -11.24 9.33 4.56
C PRO A 91 -11.99 9.22 3.23
N ASP A 92 -12.90 10.15 2.97
CA ASP A 92 -13.47 10.33 1.65
C ASP A 92 -12.49 11.01 0.68
N ILE A 93 -12.89 11.09 -0.59
CA ILE A 93 -12.04 11.65 -1.65
C ILE A 93 -11.78 13.16 -1.47
N GLU A 94 -12.69 13.89 -0.83
CA GLU A 94 -12.53 15.33 -0.61
C GLU A 94 -11.48 15.58 0.48
N THR A 95 -11.58 14.83 1.58
CA THR A 95 -10.61 14.80 2.67
C THR A 95 -9.23 14.40 2.17
N LEU A 96 -9.13 13.37 1.33
CA LEU A 96 -7.87 12.94 0.72
C LEU A 96 -7.22 14.02 -0.14
N LYS A 97 -8.02 14.72 -0.95
CA LYS A 97 -7.53 15.83 -1.78
C LYS A 97 -7.01 16.98 -0.91
N ALA A 98 -7.77 17.35 0.13
CA ALA A 98 -7.39 18.41 1.05
C ALA A 98 -6.08 18.09 1.79
N ILE A 99 -5.92 16.85 2.25
CA ILE A 99 -4.66 16.39 2.88
C ILE A 99 -3.50 16.40 1.89
N ALA A 100 -3.70 15.90 0.66
CA ALA A 100 -2.65 15.91 -0.36
C ALA A 100 -2.20 17.33 -0.72
N GLU A 101 -3.14 18.26 -0.85
CA GLU A 101 -2.88 19.67 -1.12
C GLU A 101 -2.11 20.33 0.03
N ALA A 102 -2.55 20.13 1.28
CA ALA A 102 -1.88 20.62 2.47
C ALA A 102 -0.44 20.08 2.62
N LEU A 103 -0.22 18.85 2.19
CA LEU A 103 1.11 18.23 2.17
C LEU A 103 1.92 18.59 0.92
N HIS A 104 1.38 19.33 -0.04
CA HIS A 104 2.01 19.62 -1.33
C HIS A 104 2.54 18.34 -2.02
N ILE A 105 1.69 17.33 -2.14
CA ILE A 105 1.95 16.07 -2.85
C ILE A 105 0.78 15.76 -3.80
N SER A 106 0.98 14.88 -4.77
CA SER A 106 -0.14 14.37 -5.56
C SER A 106 -0.93 13.32 -4.77
N THR A 107 -2.24 13.24 -5.02
CA THR A 107 -3.10 12.20 -4.41
C THR A 107 -2.59 10.79 -4.71
N SER A 108 -1.98 10.55 -5.87
CA SER A 108 -1.35 9.26 -6.22
C SER A 108 -0.21 8.86 -5.26
N GLN A 109 0.49 9.81 -4.66
CA GLN A 109 1.56 9.51 -3.70
C GLN A 109 1.03 8.96 -2.37
N LEU A 110 -0.23 9.25 -2.02
CA LEU A 110 -0.92 8.67 -0.87
C LEU A 110 -1.19 7.15 -1.02
N PHE A 111 -1.11 6.64 -2.25
CA PHE A 111 -1.34 5.23 -2.57
C PHE A 111 -0.07 4.47 -2.99
N SER A 112 1.11 5.10 -2.91
CA SER A 112 2.38 4.50 -3.38
C SER A 112 2.83 3.32 -2.51
N THR A 113 3.03 2.14 -3.13
CA THR A 113 3.50 0.90 -2.49
C THR A 113 4.88 1.00 -1.84
N VAL A 114 5.76 1.87 -2.35
CA VAL A 114 7.11 2.12 -1.80
C VAL A 114 7.03 2.52 -0.33
N THR A 115 6.05 3.33 0.03
CA THR A 115 5.88 3.77 1.41
C THR A 115 5.35 2.67 2.33
N MET A 116 4.60 1.69 1.79
CA MET A 116 4.12 0.56 2.61
C MET A 116 5.30 -0.27 3.10
N ILE A 117 6.24 -0.55 2.19
CA ILE A 117 7.49 -1.25 2.52
C ILE A 117 8.29 -0.45 3.54
N ALA A 118 8.44 0.85 3.33
CA ALA A 118 9.19 1.76 4.21
C ALA A 118 8.68 1.70 5.65
N THR A 119 7.36 1.87 5.84
CA THR A 119 6.73 1.84 7.16
C THR A 119 6.89 0.49 7.82
N ARG A 120 6.60 -0.60 7.10
CA ARG A 120 6.68 -1.96 7.64
C ARG A 120 8.09 -2.36 8.03
N LEU A 121 9.07 -1.96 7.23
CA LEU A 121 10.48 -2.16 7.51
C LEU A 121 10.85 -1.51 8.84
N ARG A 122 10.48 -0.24 9.02
CA ARG A 122 10.73 0.49 10.27
C ARG A 122 10.05 -0.19 11.46
N THR A 123 8.77 -0.53 11.34
CA THR A 123 7.99 -1.16 12.42
C THR A 123 8.63 -2.47 12.88
N VAL A 124 8.93 -3.40 11.95
CA VAL A 124 9.50 -4.70 12.32
C VAL A 124 10.93 -4.56 12.83
N ARG A 125 11.72 -3.65 12.27
CA ARG A 125 13.06 -3.35 12.80
C ARG A 125 12.99 -2.90 14.26
N GLU A 126 12.11 -1.97 14.58
CA GLU A 126 11.93 -1.44 15.94
C GLU A 126 11.39 -2.51 16.89
N GLN A 127 10.44 -3.34 16.46
CA GLN A 127 9.96 -4.49 17.23
C GLN A 127 11.05 -5.53 17.49
N SER A 128 11.99 -5.67 16.55
CA SER A 128 13.17 -6.54 16.69
C SER A 128 14.28 -5.93 17.56
N GLY A 129 14.09 -4.70 18.05
CA GLY A 129 15.07 -4.00 18.89
C GLY A 129 16.35 -3.59 18.17
N LEU A 130 16.36 -3.55 16.83
CA LEU A 130 17.54 -3.25 16.03
C LEU A 130 17.60 -1.78 15.66
N THR A 131 18.79 -1.19 15.69
CA THR A 131 19.07 0.08 15.01
C THR A 131 19.17 -0.11 13.50
N GLN A 132 19.08 0.99 12.73
CA GLN A 132 19.28 0.93 11.27
C GLN A 132 20.67 0.41 10.90
N ALA A 133 21.70 0.74 11.70
CA ALA A 133 23.07 0.28 11.48
C ALA A 133 23.21 -1.23 11.72
N GLU A 134 22.64 -1.75 12.79
CA GLU A 134 22.68 -3.18 13.10
C GLU A 134 21.90 -4.02 12.09
N LEU A 135 20.71 -3.55 11.66
CA LEU A 135 19.97 -4.22 10.58
C LEU A 135 20.80 -4.22 9.30
N ALA A 136 21.42 -3.10 8.94
CA ALA A 136 22.23 -2.99 7.75
C ALA A 136 23.43 -3.96 7.77
N GLU A 137 24.14 -4.02 8.89
CA GLU A 137 25.27 -4.93 9.10
C GLU A 137 24.82 -6.40 8.94
N LYS A 138 23.78 -6.81 9.68
CA LYS A 138 23.25 -8.19 9.62
C LYS A 138 22.74 -8.55 8.23
N ALA A 139 22.07 -7.62 7.54
CA ALA A 139 21.57 -7.82 6.19
C ALA A 139 22.65 -7.62 5.12
N GLY A 140 23.88 -7.25 5.50
CA GLY A 140 25.02 -6.94 4.63
C GLY A 140 24.73 -5.87 3.56
N VAL A 141 24.03 -4.81 3.95
CA VAL A 141 23.76 -3.63 3.14
C VAL A 141 24.33 -2.39 3.82
N SER A 142 24.32 -1.22 3.15
CA SER A 142 24.78 0.01 3.79
C SER A 142 23.73 0.57 4.75
N PRO A 143 24.13 1.16 5.90
CA PRO A 143 23.20 1.85 6.81
C PRO A 143 22.39 2.95 6.11
N GLY A 144 23.02 3.66 5.18
CA GLY A 144 22.36 4.67 4.35
C GLY A 144 21.24 4.10 3.49
N LEU A 145 21.40 2.87 2.96
CA LEU A 145 20.34 2.20 2.19
C LEU A 145 19.13 1.88 3.08
N ILE A 146 19.33 1.36 4.30
CA ILE A 146 18.23 1.14 5.24
C ILE A 146 17.51 2.45 5.56
N GLY A 147 18.24 3.52 5.85
CA GLY A 147 17.65 4.83 6.10
C GLY A 147 16.85 5.37 4.91
N GLN A 148 17.35 5.21 3.69
CA GLN A 148 16.63 5.60 2.47
C GLN A 148 15.38 4.75 2.23
N LEU A 149 15.44 3.45 2.53
CA LEU A 149 14.31 2.53 2.43
C LEU A 149 13.21 2.86 3.43
N GLU A 150 13.56 3.08 4.71
CA GLU A 150 12.59 3.48 5.75
C GLU A 150 11.99 4.87 5.51
N GLN A 151 12.69 5.72 4.78
CA GLN A 151 12.16 6.99 4.30
C GLN A 151 11.37 6.86 2.99
N GLY A 152 11.27 5.67 2.38
CA GLY A 152 10.61 5.47 1.09
C GLY A 152 11.24 6.27 -0.06
N LYS A 153 12.53 6.62 0.05
CA LYS A 153 13.27 7.38 -0.98
C LYS A 153 13.72 6.50 -2.14
N VAL A 154 13.87 5.19 -1.91
CA VAL A 154 14.32 4.21 -2.89
C VAL A 154 13.45 2.97 -2.83
N GLN A 155 13.30 2.27 -3.97
CA GLN A 155 12.70 0.94 -3.99
C GLN A 155 13.77 -0.11 -3.70
N PRO A 156 13.51 -1.07 -2.79
CA PRO A 156 14.41 -2.19 -2.60
C PRO A 156 14.31 -3.15 -3.78
N SER A 157 15.43 -3.77 -4.13
CA SER A 157 15.41 -4.96 -5.00
C SER A 157 14.80 -6.14 -4.25
N LEU A 158 14.31 -7.16 -4.97
CA LEU A 158 13.82 -8.40 -4.34
C LEU A 158 14.89 -9.03 -3.45
N ARG A 159 16.14 -9.07 -3.92
CA ARG A 159 17.29 -9.56 -3.15
C ARG A 159 17.53 -8.76 -1.86
N THR A 160 17.32 -7.45 -1.89
CA THR A 160 17.41 -6.60 -0.69
C THR A 160 16.30 -6.94 0.29
N ILE A 161 15.07 -7.13 -0.19
CA ILE A 161 13.94 -7.56 0.64
C ILE A 161 14.22 -8.93 1.27
N GLU A 162 14.70 -9.91 0.51
CA GLU A 162 15.02 -11.26 1.01
C GLU A 162 16.00 -11.20 2.18
N ARG A 163 17.12 -10.49 2.01
CA ARG A 163 18.16 -10.36 3.05
C ARG A 163 17.63 -9.67 4.32
N ILE A 164 16.84 -8.62 4.15
CA ILE A 164 16.21 -7.91 5.28
C ILE A 164 15.20 -8.82 5.98
N SER A 165 14.41 -9.57 5.21
CA SER A 165 13.38 -10.48 5.72
C SER A 165 13.98 -11.61 6.56
N GLU A 166 15.10 -12.19 6.10
CA GLU A 166 15.86 -13.22 6.83
C GLU A 166 16.32 -12.71 8.21
N VAL A 167 16.87 -11.50 8.27
CA VAL A 167 17.36 -10.91 9.54
C VAL A 167 16.21 -10.59 10.49
N LEU A 168 15.09 -10.10 9.96
CA LEU A 168 13.93 -9.70 10.75
C LEU A 168 12.98 -10.87 11.08
N GLY A 169 13.26 -12.08 10.59
CA GLY A 169 12.43 -13.25 10.86
C GLY A 169 11.03 -13.18 10.26
N VAL A 170 10.84 -12.41 9.18
CA VAL A 170 9.56 -12.28 8.45
C VAL A 170 9.70 -12.82 7.03
N THR A 171 8.57 -13.08 6.35
CA THR A 171 8.61 -13.47 4.94
C THR A 171 8.71 -12.23 4.04
N PRO A 172 9.32 -12.32 2.84
CA PRO A 172 9.28 -11.23 1.85
C PRO A 172 7.87 -10.72 1.56
N CYS A 173 6.86 -11.60 1.58
CA CYS A 173 5.46 -11.25 1.40
C CYS A 173 4.94 -10.26 2.45
N TYR A 174 5.51 -10.27 3.66
CA TYR A 174 5.19 -9.28 4.70
C TYR A 174 5.44 -7.85 4.22
N PHE A 175 6.43 -7.60 3.38
CA PHE A 175 6.70 -6.26 2.84
C PHE A 175 5.91 -5.96 1.56
N LEU A 176 5.63 -6.98 0.76
CA LEU A 176 5.09 -6.80 -0.60
C LEU A 176 3.56 -6.83 -0.65
N VAL A 177 2.91 -7.56 0.26
CA VAL A 177 1.46 -7.83 0.19
C VAL A 177 0.74 -7.04 1.28
N PRO A 178 -0.28 -6.24 0.95
CA PRO A 178 -1.17 -5.66 1.94
C PRO A 178 -1.69 -6.71 2.92
N GLN A 179 -1.53 -6.47 4.21
CA GLN A 179 -1.98 -7.38 5.25
C GLN A 179 -3.35 -6.85 5.68
N PRO A 180 -4.41 -7.67 5.65
CA PRO A 180 -5.70 -7.27 6.18
C PRO A 180 -5.54 -6.92 7.66
N SER A 181 -6.18 -5.84 8.12
CA SER A 181 -6.23 -5.55 9.55
C SER A 181 -7.00 -6.67 10.26
N LEU A 182 -6.68 -6.92 11.54
CA LEU A 182 -7.36 -7.95 12.33
C LEU A 182 -8.89 -7.74 12.36
N ASP A 183 -9.32 -6.47 12.33
CA ASP A 183 -10.74 -6.08 12.27
C ASP A 183 -11.41 -6.50 10.95
N SER A 184 -10.64 -6.66 9.87
CA SER A 184 -11.15 -7.14 8.59
C SER A 184 -11.38 -8.65 8.56
N LEU A 185 -10.88 -9.40 9.56
CA LEU A 185 -10.99 -10.86 9.67
C LEU A 185 -12.06 -11.30 10.69
N LEU A 186 -12.62 -10.36 11.45
CA LEU A 186 -13.63 -10.61 12.48
C LEU A 186 -15.06 -10.22 12.04
N HIS A 187 -15.23 -9.87 10.76
CA HIS A 187 -16.52 -9.59 10.10
C HIS A 187 -16.71 -10.50 8.90
#